data_AF-A0NSA6-F1
#
_entry.id   AF-A0NSA6-F1
#
_cell.length_a   1.000
_cell.length_b   1.000
_cell.length_c   1.000
_cell.angle_alpha   90.00
_cell.angle_beta   90.00
_cell.angle_gamma   90.00
#
_symmetry.space_group_name_H-M   'P 1'
#
loop_
_entity.id
_entity.type
_entity.pdbx_description
1 polymer ?
#
loop_
_entity_poly.entity_id
_entity_poly.type
_entity_poly.pdbx_seq_one_letter_code
_entity_poly.pdbx_strand_id
1 'polypeptide(L)'
;MEAGMSFRNSLFSKTLNIALTGLALGALALPLSQKAAAEECSQSVETVWLDTYSVEADAQGACGSAEISIAVFNQSGGIEYQASFDQNDLFGFYGVETLSDMQAALLDWVSGYTDVATSAKLPVWPEGAEGPQAGEFPFYAEEGVTREIYERARQEDRPMVCFIQGTESQLCLVKNPTSGALESIGVQTFPG
;
A
#
# COMPACT_ATOMS: atom_id res chain seq x y z
N MET A 1 3.29 -20.54 -63.76
CA MET A 1 3.44 -19.96 -65.11
C MET A 1 3.39 -18.46 -64.91
N GLU A 2 4.40 -17.66 -65.20
CA GLU A 2 5.73 -17.87 -65.79
C GLU A 2 6.74 -17.04 -64.95
N ALA A 3 7.88 -17.59 -64.51
CA ALA A 3 9.15 -17.65 -65.27
C ALA A 3 9.59 -16.28 -65.82
N GLY A 4 10.49 -15.60 -65.09
CA GLY A 4 11.02 -14.28 -65.43
C GLY A 4 12.47 -14.09 -64.95
N MET A 5 13.36 -15.01 -65.34
CA MET A 5 14.80 -14.96 -65.04
C MET A 5 15.54 -14.49 -66.30
N SER A 6 16.31 -13.39 -66.21
CA SER A 6 17.19 -12.96 -67.31
C SER A 6 18.61 -12.71 -66.82
N PHE A 7 19.54 -13.42 -67.45
CA PHE A 7 20.99 -13.37 -67.22
C PHE A 7 21.61 -12.15 -67.91
N ARG A 8 22.78 -11.69 -67.41
CA ARG A 8 24.09 -11.94 -68.07
C ARG A 8 25.28 -11.23 -67.40
N ASN A 9 26.36 -12.01 -67.17
CA ASN A 9 27.75 -11.84 -67.68
C ASN A 9 28.34 -10.40 -67.76
N SER A 10 29.63 -10.09 -67.51
CA SER A 10 30.90 -10.85 -67.35
C SER A 10 32.04 -9.82 -67.11
N LEU A 11 33.30 -10.09 -66.71
CA LEU A 11 34.03 -11.24 -66.13
C LEU A 11 35.43 -10.78 -65.68
N PHE A 12 36.08 -11.49 -64.73
CA PHE A 12 37.52 -11.41 -64.35
C PHE A 12 38.03 -10.07 -63.76
N SER A 13 38.84 -10.05 -62.69
CA SER A 13 40.23 -10.51 -62.74
C SER A 13 40.90 -10.65 -61.35
N LYS A 14 41.53 -11.82 -61.14
CA LYS A 14 42.80 -12.07 -60.43
C LYS A 14 43.09 -11.40 -59.06
N THR A 15 42.92 -12.24 -58.01
CA THR A 15 43.94 -12.58 -56.99
C THR A 15 44.93 -11.50 -56.51
N LEU A 16 44.85 -11.20 -55.21
CA LEU A 16 46.07 -11.03 -54.40
C LEU A 16 45.85 -11.66 -53.00
N ASN A 17 46.62 -12.70 -52.69
CA ASN A 17 46.69 -13.24 -51.33
C ASN A 17 47.60 -12.33 -50.50
N ILE A 18 47.07 -11.72 -49.44
CA ILE A 18 47.86 -11.23 -48.32
C ILE A 18 47.29 -11.86 -47.05
N ALA A 19 47.91 -12.95 -46.62
CA ALA A 19 47.87 -13.35 -45.23
C ALA A 19 48.95 -12.57 -44.48
N LEU A 20 48.61 -11.87 -43.39
CA LEU A 20 49.49 -11.76 -42.23
C LEU A 20 48.74 -11.25 -40.98
N THR A 21 49.19 -11.74 -39.82
CA THR A 21 49.01 -11.15 -38.48
C THR A 21 47.60 -10.80 -38.03
N GLY A 22 46.97 -11.72 -37.31
CA GLY A 22 45.90 -11.38 -36.39
C GLY A 22 46.42 -10.61 -35.18
N LEU A 23 45.65 -9.62 -34.75
CA LEU A 23 45.69 -9.04 -33.41
C LEU A 23 44.27 -9.14 -32.88
N ALA A 24 43.99 -10.22 -32.14
CA ALA A 24 42.72 -10.38 -31.47
C ALA A 24 42.66 -9.37 -30.32
N LEU A 25 42.09 -8.18 -30.58
CA LEU A 25 41.57 -7.32 -29.53
C LEU A 25 40.36 -8.01 -28.89
N GLY A 26 40.65 -8.99 -28.05
CA GLY A 26 39.71 -9.56 -27.10
C GLY A 26 39.39 -8.52 -26.04
N ALA A 27 38.61 -7.51 -26.41
CA ALA A 27 37.92 -6.69 -25.43
C ALA A 27 36.97 -7.61 -24.67
N LEU A 28 37.39 -7.99 -23.46
CA LEU A 28 36.52 -8.66 -22.50
C LEU A 28 35.40 -7.70 -22.12
N ALA A 29 34.33 -7.73 -22.90
CA ALA A 29 33.04 -7.19 -22.52
C ALA A 29 32.52 -8.03 -21.35
N LEU A 30 33.00 -7.72 -20.15
CA LEU A 30 32.35 -8.17 -18.93
C LEU A 30 30.89 -7.71 -19.02
N PRO A 31 29.91 -8.62 -18.89
CA PRO A 31 28.54 -8.17 -18.72
C PRO A 31 28.49 -7.39 -17.41
N LEU A 32 28.37 -6.07 -17.51
CA LEU A 32 27.96 -5.26 -16.38
C LEU A 32 26.61 -5.84 -15.94
N SER A 33 26.60 -6.45 -14.77
CA SER A 33 25.37 -6.96 -14.16
C SER A 33 24.54 -5.75 -13.77
N GLN A 34 23.79 -5.24 -14.74
CA GLN A 34 22.91 -4.11 -14.59
C GLN A 34 21.74 -4.63 -13.75
N LYS A 35 21.87 -4.47 -12.43
CA LYS A 35 20.78 -4.72 -11.48
C LYS A 35 19.56 -3.99 -12.05
N ALA A 36 18.48 -4.71 -12.31
CA ALA A 36 17.27 -4.09 -12.84
C ALA A 36 16.90 -2.91 -11.92
N ALA A 37 16.56 -1.78 -12.51
CA ALA A 37 15.97 -0.70 -11.73
C ALA A 37 14.72 -1.27 -11.03
N ALA A 38 14.52 -0.93 -9.77
CA ALA A 38 13.29 -1.30 -9.10
C ALA A 38 12.11 -0.68 -9.86
N GLU A 39 10.98 -1.38 -9.87
CA GLU A 39 9.75 -0.82 -10.43
C GLU A 39 9.28 0.35 -9.55
N GLU A 40 8.78 1.43 -10.16
CA GLU A 40 8.31 2.61 -9.42
C GLU A 40 6.80 2.48 -9.18
N CYS A 41 6.41 2.45 -7.91
CA CYS A 41 5.03 2.41 -7.45
C CYS A 41 4.58 3.81 -7.04
N SER A 42 4.26 4.65 -8.03
CA SER A 42 3.56 5.92 -7.81
C SER A 42 2.12 5.80 -8.31
N GLN A 43 1.21 5.51 -7.39
CA GLN A 43 -0.22 5.31 -7.66
C GLN A 43 -1.06 5.53 -6.41
N SER A 44 -2.37 5.72 -6.59
CA SER A 44 -3.35 5.70 -5.50
C SER A 44 -4.60 4.92 -5.88
N VAL A 45 -5.38 4.54 -4.86
CA VAL A 45 -6.72 3.96 -4.96
C VAL A 45 -7.68 4.76 -4.07
N GLU A 46 -8.95 4.78 -4.46
CA GLU A 46 -10.00 5.48 -3.71
C GLU A 46 -11.11 4.52 -3.25
N THR A 47 -11.68 4.80 -2.08
CA THR A 47 -12.88 4.13 -1.56
C THR A 47 -13.72 5.10 -0.69
N VAL A 48 -14.82 4.61 -0.11
CA VAL A 48 -15.68 5.38 0.79
C VAL A 48 -15.88 4.63 2.10
N TRP A 49 -15.58 5.28 3.22
CA TRP A 49 -15.89 4.78 4.57
C TRP A 49 -17.17 5.42 5.11
N LEU A 50 -17.94 4.64 5.88
CA LEU A 50 -19.17 5.07 6.57
C LEU A 50 -20.15 5.84 5.66
N ASP A 51 -20.26 5.42 4.41
CA ASP A 51 -21.05 6.01 3.31
C ASP A 51 -20.76 7.50 2.98
N THR A 52 -19.84 8.17 3.69
CA THR A 52 -19.70 9.64 3.63
C THR A 52 -18.27 10.19 3.59
N TYR A 53 -17.25 9.41 3.92
CA TYR A 53 -15.86 9.86 3.91
C TYR A 53 -15.14 9.28 2.71
N SER A 54 -14.59 10.13 1.86
CA SER A 54 -13.70 9.68 0.78
C SER A 54 -12.36 9.29 1.39
N VAL A 55 -11.79 8.18 0.93
CA VAL A 55 -10.50 7.68 1.41
C VAL A 55 -9.62 7.49 0.20
N GLU A 56 -8.46 8.15 0.20
CA GLU A 56 -7.38 7.89 -0.74
C GLU A 56 -6.29 7.11 0.02
N ALA A 57 -5.79 6.04 -0.59
CA ALA A 57 -4.54 5.41 -0.17
C ALA A 57 -3.56 5.37 -1.34
N ASP A 58 -2.32 5.73 -1.05
CA ASP A 58 -1.29 5.99 -2.04
C ASP A 58 0.02 5.27 -1.72
N ALA A 59 0.80 5.03 -2.77
CA ALA A 59 2.17 4.57 -2.68
C ALA A 59 3.08 5.56 -3.42
N GLN A 60 4.29 5.80 -2.91
CA GLN A 60 5.34 6.53 -3.61
C GLN A 60 6.72 5.87 -3.46
N GLY A 61 7.49 5.88 -4.56
CA GLY A 61 8.85 5.36 -4.63
C GLY A 61 8.92 3.96 -5.25
N ALA A 62 10.03 3.26 -5.00
CA ALA A 62 10.25 1.92 -5.52
C ALA A 62 9.31 0.90 -4.88
N CYS A 63 8.70 0.01 -5.66
CA CYS A 63 7.61 -0.88 -5.23
C CYS A 63 7.93 -1.83 -4.06
N GLY A 64 9.21 -2.15 -3.81
CA GLY A 64 9.66 -2.98 -2.68
C GLY A 64 10.17 -2.18 -1.46
N SER A 65 10.02 -0.85 -1.48
CA SER A 65 10.37 0.07 -0.39
C SER A 65 9.60 1.39 -0.53
N ALA A 66 8.30 1.31 -0.82
CA ALA A 66 7.46 2.49 -1.01
C ALA A 66 7.09 3.12 0.33
N GLU A 67 6.91 4.43 0.36
CA GLU A 67 6.11 5.07 1.40
C GLU A 67 4.64 4.85 1.07
N ILE A 68 3.86 4.37 2.04
CA ILE A 68 2.43 4.09 1.90
C ILE A 68 1.66 5.10 2.73
N SER A 69 0.75 5.88 2.14
CA SER A 69 -0.06 6.86 2.87
C SER A 69 -1.56 6.59 2.76
N ILE A 70 -2.29 7.16 3.71
CA ILE A 70 -3.75 7.24 3.71
C ILE A 70 -4.19 8.66 4.05
N ALA A 71 -5.19 9.15 3.34
CA ALA A 71 -5.90 10.39 3.64
C ALA A 71 -7.41 10.17 3.62
N VAL A 72 -8.08 10.59 4.69
CA VAL A 72 -9.54 10.47 4.86
C VAL A 72 -10.13 11.87 4.84
N PHE A 73 -11.11 12.09 3.97
CA PHE A 73 -11.72 13.40 3.71
C PHE A 73 -13.21 13.37 4.04
N ASN A 74 -13.71 14.44 4.63
CA ASN A 74 -15.15 14.68 4.77
C ASN A 74 -15.78 15.19 3.46
N GLN A 75 -17.11 15.28 3.44
CA GLN A 75 -17.90 15.72 2.27
C GLN A 75 -17.60 17.14 1.77
N SER A 76 -16.87 17.96 2.54
CA SER A 76 -16.43 19.31 2.12
C SER A 76 -14.99 19.34 1.58
N GLY A 77 -14.30 18.19 1.52
CA GLY A 77 -12.90 18.08 1.13
C GLY A 77 -11.90 18.43 2.24
N GLY A 78 -12.36 18.57 3.49
CA GLY A 78 -11.49 18.74 4.65
C GLY A 78 -10.90 17.39 5.09
N ILE A 79 -9.63 17.39 5.49
CA ILE A 79 -8.94 16.20 6.02
C ILE A 79 -9.47 15.90 7.43
N GLU A 80 -9.95 14.68 7.63
CA GLU A 80 -10.37 14.11 8.91
C GLU A 80 -9.25 13.29 9.56
N TYR A 81 -8.47 12.57 8.74
CA TYR A 81 -7.33 11.78 9.18
C TYR A 81 -6.29 11.70 8.06
N GLN A 82 -5.00 11.65 8.41
CA GLN A 82 -3.92 11.33 7.48
C GLN A 82 -2.75 10.64 8.20
N ALA A 83 -2.11 9.68 7.54
CA ALA A 83 -0.90 9.02 8.03
C ALA A 83 -0.05 8.45 6.88
N SER A 84 1.23 8.20 7.14
CA SER A 84 2.19 7.56 6.24
C SER A 84 2.99 6.49 6.99
N PHE A 85 3.34 5.40 6.30
CA PHE A 85 3.94 4.18 6.84
C PHE A 85 5.06 3.68 5.93
N ASP A 86 6.07 2.99 6.49
CA ASP A 86 6.96 2.14 5.69
C ASP A 86 6.19 0.89 5.25
N GLN A 87 6.35 0.51 3.99
CA GLN A 87 5.75 -0.69 3.40
C GLN A 87 5.97 -1.97 4.24
N ASN A 88 7.11 -2.10 4.94
CA ASN A 88 7.45 -3.29 5.72
C ASN A 88 6.85 -3.28 7.13
N ASP A 89 6.43 -2.11 7.63
CA ASP A 89 5.81 -1.95 8.94
C ASP A 89 4.28 -2.08 8.88
N LEU A 90 3.70 -2.29 7.69
CA LEU A 90 2.26 -2.34 7.44
C LEU A 90 1.81 -3.74 6.98
N PHE A 91 0.84 -4.34 7.68
CA PHE A 91 0.32 -5.67 7.31
C PHE A 91 -0.32 -5.65 5.91
N GLY A 92 -0.03 -6.69 5.12
CA GLY A 92 -0.51 -6.83 3.74
C GLY A 92 0.47 -6.34 2.66
N PHE A 93 1.53 -5.60 3.03
CA PHE A 93 2.46 -4.98 2.07
C PHE A 93 3.84 -5.66 1.97
N TYR A 94 4.13 -6.63 2.85
CA TYR A 94 5.39 -7.38 2.83
C TYR A 94 5.56 -8.18 1.52
N GLY A 95 6.68 -7.97 0.83
CA GLY A 95 7.01 -8.67 -0.42
C GLY A 95 6.21 -8.23 -1.65
N VAL A 96 5.43 -7.15 -1.54
CA VAL A 96 4.90 -6.44 -2.71
C VAL A 96 6.09 -5.80 -3.45
N GLU A 97 6.28 -6.13 -4.72
CA GLU A 97 7.43 -5.63 -5.53
C GLU A 97 7.02 -5.13 -6.93
N THR A 98 5.73 -5.17 -7.28
CA THR A 98 5.20 -4.73 -8.60
C THR A 98 4.06 -3.73 -8.46
N LEU A 99 3.82 -2.92 -9.50
CA LEU A 99 2.72 -1.95 -9.54
C LEU A 99 1.36 -2.63 -9.41
N SER A 100 1.17 -3.80 -10.01
CA SER A 100 -0.10 -4.54 -9.96
C SER A 100 -0.38 -5.10 -8.57
N ASP A 101 0.64 -5.64 -7.89
CA ASP A 101 0.49 -6.18 -6.54
C ASP A 101 0.26 -5.04 -5.53
N MET A 102 0.95 -3.91 -5.71
CA MET A 102 0.75 -2.71 -4.90
C MET A 102 -0.65 -2.13 -5.06
N GLN A 103 -1.22 -2.14 -6.27
CA GLN A 103 -2.60 -1.68 -6.49
C GLN A 103 -3.62 -2.56 -5.73
N ALA A 104 -3.39 -3.88 -5.73
CA ALA A 104 -4.22 -4.83 -4.98
C ALA A 104 -4.06 -4.65 -3.46
N ALA A 105 -2.82 -4.52 -2.97
CA ALA A 105 -2.53 -4.32 -1.55
C ALA A 105 -3.13 -3.03 -1.00
N LEU A 106 -3.03 -1.91 -1.74
CA LEU A 106 -3.68 -0.64 -1.39
C LEU A 106 -5.21 -0.81 -1.28
N LEU A 107 -5.84 -1.48 -2.25
CA LEU A 107 -7.29 -1.68 -2.25
C LEU A 107 -7.77 -2.62 -1.12
N ASP A 108 -7.05 -3.71 -0.88
CA ASP A 108 -7.33 -4.60 0.25
C ASP A 108 -7.12 -3.87 1.59
N TRP A 109 -6.12 -2.99 1.70
CA TRP A 109 -5.87 -2.23 2.92
C TRP A 109 -7.02 -1.27 3.29
N VAL A 110 -7.53 -0.47 2.34
CA VAL A 110 -8.63 0.48 2.61
C VAL A 110 -10.04 -0.09 2.43
N SER A 111 -10.18 -1.34 1.96
CA SER A 111 -11.50 -1.96 1.79
C SER A 111 -11.58 -3.40 2.33
N GLY A 112 -10.67 -4.29 1.94
CA GLY A 112 -10.72 -5.72 2.28
C GLY A 112 -10.45 -6.01 3.77
N TYR A 113 -9.54 -5.27 4.39
CA TYR A 113 -9.16 -5.39 5.80
C TYR A 113 -9.84 -4.37 6.72
N THR A 114 -10.68 -3.48 6.19
CA THR A 114 -11.39 -2.49 7.00
C THR A 114 -12.63 -3.07 7.66
N ASP A 115 -12.76 -2.87 8.97
CA ASP A 115 -13.91 -3.28 9.77
C ASP A 115 -14.84 -2.10 10.01
N VAL A 116 -15.88 -1.99 9.18
CA VAL A 116 -16.94 -0.99 9.33
C VAL A 116 -18.03 -1.54 10.25
N ALA A 117 -18.21 -0.90 11.41
CA ALA A 117 -19.08 -1.36 12.49
C ALA A 117 -19.65 -0.17 13.30
N THR A 118 -20.15 -0.46 14.50
CA THR A 118 -20.41 0.54 15.53
C THR A 118 -19.48 0.34 16.72
N SER A 119 -19.22 1.42 17.45
CA SER A 119 -18.44 1.43 18.70
C SER A 119 -18.92 0.42 19.75
N ALA A 120 -20.19 -0.01 19.73
CA ALA A 120 -20.70 -1.06 20.62
C ALA A 120 -19.89 -2.38 20.52
N LYS A 121 -19.27 -2.66 19.37
CA LYS A 121 -18.38 -3.81 19.14
C LYS A 121 -17.12 -3.80 20.02
N LEU A 122 -16.65 -2.62 20.41
CA LEU A 122 -15.43 -2.45 21.22
C LEU A 122 -15.56 -3.17 22.58
N PRO A 123 -14.44 -3.52 23.26
CA PRO A 123 -14.49 -4.14 24.59
C PRO A 123 -15.01 -3.18 25.67
N VAL A 124 -15.51 -3.73 26.79
CA VAL A 124 -15.96 -2.94 27.95
C VAL A 124 -14.75 -2.39 28.71
N TRP A 125 -14.81 -1.14 29.17
CA TRP A 125 -13.88 -0.56 30.14
C TRP A 125 -14.55 -0.48 31.52
N PRO A 126 -14.35 -1.47 32.41
CA PRO A 126 -14.97 -1.48 33.74
C PRO A 126 -14.52 -0.31 34.60
N GLU A 127 -15.37 0.09 35.55
CA GLU A 127 -15.00 1.08 36.55
C GLU A 127 -13.79 0.61 37.38
N GLY A 128 -12.79 1.48 37.52
CA GLY A 128 -11.55 1.18 38.24
C GLY A 128 -10.50 0.36 37.48
N ALA A 129 -10.79 -0.10 36.25
CA ALA A 129 -9.79 -0.73 35.40
C ALA A 129 -8.92 0.33 34.68
N GLU A 130 -7.67 -0.03 34.36
CA GLU A 130 -6.71 0.86 33.68
C GLU A 130 -7.04 1.11 32.20
N GLY A 131 -7.81 0.20 31.57
CA GLY A 131 -8.19 0.28 30.17
C GLY A 131 -9.31 -0.71 29.80
N PRO A 132 -9.79 -0.67 28.55
CA PRO A 132 -10.76 -1.63 28.02
C PRO A 132 -10.27 -3.07 28.17
N GLN A 133 -11.15 -3.94 28.67
CA GLN A 133 -10.87 -5.36 28.92
C GLN A 133 -11.33 -6.18 27.71
N ALA A 134 -10.39 -6.45 26.82
CA ALA A 134 -10.57 -7.30 25.65
C ALA A 134 -10.32 -8.79 25.98
N GLY A 135 -10.47 -9.65 24.98
CA GLY A 135 -10.12 -11.07 25.05
C GLY A 135 -8.64 -11.32 24.80
N GLU A 136 -8.35 -12.25 23.90
CA GLU A 136 -6.98 -12.63 23.50
C GLU A 136 -6.16 -11.46 22.92
N PHE A 137 -6.82 -10.51 22.25
CA PHE A 137 -6.20 -9.37 21.60
C PHE A 137 -6.59 -8.05 22.31
N PRO A 138 -5.66 -7.39 23.03
CA PRO A 138 -5.92 -6.12 23.71
C PRO A 138 -6.45 -4.99 22.83
N PHE A 139 -7.25 -4.12 23.44
CA PHE A 139 -7.62 -2.81 22.90
C PHE A 139 -7.02 -1.72 23.78
N TYR A 140 -6.25 -0.81 23.19
CA TYR A 140 -5.64 0.34 23.87
C TYR A 140 -6.41 1.60 23.48
N ALA A 141 -7.02 2.27 24.46
CA ALA A 141 -7.69 3.55 24.21
C ALA A 141 -6.66 4.62 23.79
N GLU A 142 -7.07 5.53 22.91
CA GLU A 142 -6.23 6.63 22.40
C GLU A 142 -5.80 7.60 23.52
N GLU A 143 -4.67 8.30 23.35
CA GLU A 143 -4.22 9.29 24.33
C GLU A 143 -5.30 10.38 24.53
N GLY A 144 -5.67 10.63 25.79
CA GLY A 144 -6.72 11.58 26.16
C GLY A 144 -8.16 11.04 26.09
N VAL A 145 -8.39 9.83 25.56
CA VAL A 145 -9.71 9.16 25.63
C VAL A 145 -9.91 8.57 27.02
N THR A 146 -10.71 9.25 27.85
CA THR A 146 -11.11 8.72 29.16
C THR A 146 -12.17 7.63 29.01
N ARG A 147 -12.31 6.79 30.05
CA ARG A 147 -13.38 5.78 30.17
C ARG A 147 -14.78 6.36 29.91
N GLU A 148 -15.06 7.58 30.37
CA GLU A 148 -16.34 8.26 30.19
C GLU A 148 -16.58 8.68 28.73
N ILE A 149 -15.52 9.03 27.99
CA ILE A 149 -15.60 9.33 26.55
C ILE A 149 -15.82 8.03 25.78
N TYR A 150 -15.03 7.01 26.09
CA TYR A 150 -15.05 5.69 25.49
C TYR A 150 -16.40 4.97 25.69
N GLU A 151 -16.84 4.77 26.94
CA GLU A 151 -18.10 4.08 27.23
C GLU A 151 -19.32 4.85 26.76
N ARG A 152 -19.28 6.20 26.73
CA ARG A 152 -20.33 6.99 26.06
C ARG A 152 -20.35 6.70 24.56
N ALA A 153 -19.20 6.72 23.89
CA ALA A 153 -19.12 6.40 22.47
C ALA A 153 -19.69 5.01 22.19
N ARG A 154 -19.41 4.02 23.04
CA ARG A 154 -19.98 2.65 22.94
C ARG A 154 -21.50 2.61 23.16
N GLN A 155 -22.03 3.32 24.15
CA GLN A 155 -23.47 3.36 24.48
C GLN A 155 -24.30 4.14 23.45
N GLU A 156 -23.67 5.03 22.67
CA GLU A 156 -24.28 5.80 21.60
C GLU A 156 -24.28 5.06 20.24
N ASP A 157 -23.77 3.82 20.17
CA ASP A 157 -23.65 3.02 18.94
C ASP A 157 -22.98 3.78 17.77
N ARG A 158 -22.03 4.68 18.06
CA ARG A 158 -21.40 5.56 17.08
C ARG A 158 -20.84 4.77 15.89
N PRO A 159 -21.09 5.21 14.64
CA PRO A 159 -20.47 4.63 13.45
C PRO A 159 -18.94 4.64 13.59
N MET A 160 -18.31 3.51 13.26
CA MET A 160 -16.90 3.27 13.49
C MET A 160 -16.28 2.54 12.29
N VAL A 161 -15.05 2.90 11.96
CA VAL A 161 -14.21 2.14 11.03
C VAL A 161 -12.88 1.83 11.71
N CYS A 162 -12.46 0.57 11.67
CA CYS A 162 -11.11 0.18 12.03
C CYS A 162 -10.32 -0.24 10.78
N PHE A 163 -9.07 0.18 10.67
CA PHE A 163 -8.19 -0.13 9.56
C PHE A 163 -6.77 -0.40 10.06
N ILE A 164 -6.03 -1.24 9.33
CA ILE A 164 -4.66 -1.64 9.67
C ILE A 164 -3.76 -0.40 9.76
N GLN A 165 -2.98 -0.27 10.84
CA GLN A 165 -2.04 0.84 11.06
C GLN A 165 -0.62 0.36 11.41
N GLY A 166 -0.38 -0.94 11.32
CA GLY A 166 0.92 -1.56 11.55
C GLY A 166 0.88 -3.07 11.22
N THR A 167 1.91 -3.82 11.60
CA THR A 167 2.00 -5.27 11.34
C THR A 167 0.98 -6.11 12.10
N GLU A 168 0.62 -5.71 13.33
CA GLU A 168 -0.24 -6.49 14.25
C GLU A 168 -1.33 -5.62 14.92
N SER A 169 -1.70 -4.49 14.30
CA SER A 169 -2.65 -3.54 14.91
C SER A 169 -3.47 -2.73 13.91
N GLN A 170 -4.70 -2.41 14.31
CA GLN A 170 -5.63 -1.55 13.57
C GLN A 170 -6.05 -0.34 14.41
N LEU A 171 -6.05 0.85 13.81
CA LEU A 171 -6.60 2.07 14.42
C LEU A 171 -8.11 2.09 14.20
N CYS A 172 -8.87 2.40 15.24
CA CYS A 172 -10.31 2.58 15.17
C CYS A 172 -10.68 4.08 15.28
N LEU A 173 -11.41 4.57 14.28
CA LEU A 173 -11.96 5.92 14.21
C LEU A 173 -13.48 5.86 14.42
N VAL A 174 -14.03 6.69 15.33
CA VAL A 174 -15.47 6.84 15.55
C VAL A 174 -15.98 8.19 15.04
N LYS A 175 -17.19 8.21 14.50
CA LYS A 175 -17.85 9.44 14.06
C LYS A 175 -18.41 10.22 15.25
N ASN A 176 -17.99 11.47 15.43
CA ASN A 176 -18.60 12.38 16.39
C ASN A 176 -20.06 12.69 15.97
N PRO A 177 -21.07 12.49 16.84
CA PRO A 177 -22.48 12.64 16.46
C PRO A 177 -22.92 14.10 16.25
N THR A 178 -22.13 15.08 16.68
CA THR A 178 -22.46 16.51 16.59
C THR A 178 -21.71 17.22 15.46
N SER A 179 -20.39 17.03 15.36
CA SER A 179 -19.57 17.65 14.30
C SER A 179 -19.54 16.83 13.02
N GLY A 180 -19.77 15.52 13.10
CA GLY A 180 -19.51 14.61 11.99
C GLY A 180 -18.02 14.37 11.72
N ALA A 181 -17.11 14.86 12.58
CA ALA A 181 -15.69 14.58 12.46
C ALA A 181 -15.36 13.13 12.84
N LEU A 182 -14.23 12.60 12.36
CA LEU A 182 -13.68 11.34 12.85
C LEU A 182 -12.75 11.58 14.05
N GLU A 183 -12.90 10.73 15.07
CA GLU A 183 -12.15 10.79 16.33
C GLU A 183 -11.45 9.44 16.54
N SER A 184 -10.13 9.42 16.72
CA SER A 184 -9.42 8.21 17.16
C SER A 184 -9.93 7.77 18.53
N ILE A 185 -10.45 6.53 18.62
CA ILE A 185 -10.94 5.97 19.89
C ILE A 185 -9.92 5.03 20.53
N GLY A 186 -9.01 4.48 19.72
CA GLY A 186 -7.91 3.62 20.15
C GLY A 186 -7.51 2.58 19.11
N VAL A 187 -6.60 1.70 19.51
CA VAL A 187 -5.96 0.69 18.67
C VAL A 187 -6.30 -0.71 19.18
N GLN A 188 -6.74 -1.58 18.28
CA GLN A 188 -6.99 -3.00 18.52
C GLN A 188 -5.81 -3.81 17.96
N THR A 189 -5.23 -4.73 18.74
CA THR A 189 -4.24 -5.67 18.20
C THR A 189 -4.92 -6.85 17.48
N PHE A 190 -4.17 -7.55 16.64
CA PHE A 190 -4.59 -8.80 15.97
C PHE A 190 -3.35 -9.71 15.78
N PRO A 191 -3.50 -11.01 15.42
CA PRO A 191 -2.35 -11.89 15.24
C PRO A 191 -1.66 -11.65 13.89
N GLY A 192 -0.34 -11.46 13.89
CA GLY A 192 0.50 -11.42 12.68
C GLY A 192 0.74 -12.77 12.04
#